data_AF-A0A953WV93-F1
#
_entry.id   AF-A0A953WV93-F1
#
_cell.length_a   1.000
_cell.length_b   1.000
_cell.length_c   1.000
_cell.angle_alpha   90.00
_cell.angle_beta   90.00
_cell.angle_gamma   90.00
#
_symmetry.space_group_name_H-M   'P 1'
#
loop_
_entity.id
_entity.type
_entity.pdbx_description
1 polymer ?
#
loop_
_entity_poly.entity_id
_entity_poly.type
_entity_poly.pdbx_seq_one_letter_code
_entity_poly.pdbx_strand_id
1 'polypeptide(L)'
;MAESKDAFFEQMYTRLGQLSYVWGQLDHALAVLVYSIFHQHGNPPGDGEIPVSLKRRLRYLRTSVRAFDIEPDIKETFLRVLNAVGSEAVIRNHLVHGAVCEYWIEQDTIEASSLKHTDGLSGYVTRKYTFAEIQAASDRALEITDKIQVAAAGLLRSRVAPNE
;
A
#
# COMPACT_ATOMS: atom_id res chain seq x y z
N MET A 1 -9.78 35.50 7.18
CA MET A 1 -10.21 35.47 5.76
C MET A 1 -10.81 34.10 5.54
N ALA A 2 -12.08 34.01 5.14
CA ALA A 2 -12.66 32.72 4.77
C ALA A 2 -11.91 32.21 3.54
N GLU A 3 -11.31 31.03 3.64
CA GLU A 3 -10.71 30.38 2.48
C GLU A 3 -11.82 30.12 1.45
N SER A 4 -11.55 30.39 0.17
CA SER A 4 -12.56 30.14 -0.85
C SER A 4 -12.80 28.64 -0.96
N LYS A 5 -14.06 28.26 -1.19
CA LYS A 5 -14.45 26.86 -1.44
C LYS A 5 -13.61 26.22 -2.56
N ASP A 6 -13.20 27.02 -3.54
CA ASP A 6 -12.33 26.59 -4.63
C ASP A 6 -10.92 26.23 -4.14
N ALA A 7 -10.32 27.07 -3.30
CA ALA A 7 -9.00 26.80 -2.71
C ALA A 7 -9.00 25.55 -1.82
N PHE A 8 -10.09 25.33 -1.06
CA PHE A 8 -10.27 24.11 -0.28
C PHE A 8 -10.30 22.86 -1.17
N PHE A 9 -11.08 22.88 -2.26
CA PHE A 9 -11.16 21.73 -3.16
C PHE A 9 -9.85 21.49 -3.92
N GLU A 10 -9.17 22.55 -4.34
CA GLU A 10 -7.85 22.44 -4.97
C GLU A 10 -6.86 21.73 -4.04
N GLN A 11 -6.80 22.12 -2.77
CA GLN A 11 -5.97 21.46 -1.76
C GLN A 11 -6.38 20.00 -1.55
N MET A 12 -7.68 19.74 -1.38
CA MET A 12 -8.22 18.40 -1.20
C MET A 12 -7.83 17.47 -2.35
N TYR A 13 -8.10 17.87 -3.60
CA TYR A 13 -7.81 17.05 -4.78
C TYR A 13 -6.30 16.91 -5.02
N THR A 14 -5.51 17.94 -4.72
CA THR A 14 -4.05 17.84 -4.80
C THR A 14 -3.53 16.76 -3.85
N ARG A 15 -3.97 16.75 -2.60
CA ARG A 15 -3.53 15.79 -1.58
C ARG A 15 -4.01 14.37 -1.88
N LEU A 16 -5.26 14.21 -2.32
CA LEU A 16 -5.80 12.91 -2.74
C LEU A 16 -5.09 12.38 -4.01
N GLY A 17 -4.77 13.27 -4.96
CA GLY A 17 -4.02 12.94 -6.16
C GLY A 17 -2.60 12.48 -5.85
N GLN A 18 -1.89 13.19 -4.97
CA GLN A 18 -0.56 12.81 -4.48
C GLN A 18 -0.59 11.43 -3.78
N LEU A 19 -1.54 11.22 -2.87
CA LEU A 19 -1.71 9.93 -2.20
C LEU A 19 -1.95 8.80 -3.20
N SER A 20 -2.83 9.03 -4.18
CA SER A 20 -3.15 8.05 -5.22
C SER A 20 -1.94 7.72 -6.09
N TYR A 21 -1.14 8.72 -6.45
CA TYR A 21 0.08 8.56 -7.23
C TYR A 21 1.13 7.72 -6.48
N VAL A 22 1.42 8.08 -5.22
CA VAL A 22 2.41 7.35 -4.40
C VAL A 22 1.97 5.91 -4.17
N TRP A 23 0.67 5.67 -3.90
CA TRP A 23 0.16 4.32 -3.80
C TRP A 23 0.25 3.53 -5.12
N GLY A 24 0.09 4.19 -6.26
CA GLY A 24 0.33 3.58 -7.57
C GLY A 24 1.77 3.11 -7.73
N GLN A 25 2.74 3.91 -7.30
CA GLN A 25 4.16 3.53 -7.32
C GLN A 25 4.45 2.36 -6.38
N LEU A 26 3.93 2.40 -5.15
CA LEU A 26 4.07 1.32 -4.17
C LEU A 26 3.48 0.01 -4.70
N ASP A 27 2.27 0.07 -5.26
CA ASP A 27 1.57 -1.09 -5.80
C ASP A 27 2.33 -1.69 -6.99
N HIS A 28 2.87 -0.85 -7.87
CA HIS A 28 3.73 -1.26 -8.98
C HIS A 28 5.03 -1.92 -8.47
N ALA A 29 5.72 -1.32 -7.50
CA ALA A 29 6.95 -1.88 -6.93
C ALA A 29 6.73 -3.27 -6.33
N LEU A 30 5.61 -3.46 -5.61
CA LEU A 30 5.21 -4.77 -5.08
C LEU A 30 4.92 -5.78 -6.19
N ALA A 31 4.28 -5.36 -7.30
CA ALA A 31 4.00 -6.22 -8.44
C ALA A 31 5.29 -6.66 -9.16
N VAL A 32 6.21 -5.74 -9.40
CA VAL A 32 7.53 -6.03 -10.00
C VAL A 32 8.28 -7.04 -9.13
N LEU A 33 8.28 -6.85 -7.81
CA LEU A 33 8.93 -7.76 -6.87
C LEU A 33 8.34 -9.16 -6.88
N VAL A 34 7.01 -9.29 -6.89
CA VAL A 34 6.32 -10.58 -7.06
C VAL A 34 6.78 -11.26 -8.34
N TYR A 35 6.82 -10.51 -9.45
CA TYR A 35 7.25 -11.01 -10.75
C TYR A 35 8.73 -11.44 -10.75
N SER A 36 9.62 -10.66 -10.13
CA SER A 36 11.04 -11.03 -10.02
C SER A 36 11.24 -12.34 -9.24
N ILE A 37 10.56 -12.48 -8.11
CA ILE A 37 10.60 -13.71 -7.29
C ILE A 37 10.07 -14.90 -8.10
N PHE A 38 8.94 -14.72 -8.80
CA PHE A 38 8.34 -15.73 -9.65
C PHE A 38 9.34 -16.27 -10.69
N HIS A 39 10.01 -15.36 -11.42
CA HIS A 39 10.93 -15.75 -12.49
C HIS A 39 12.26 -16.33 -11.99
N GLN A 40 12.79 -15.84 -10.87
CA GLN A 40 14.10 -16.29 -10.38
C GLN A 40 14.08 -17.67 -9.70
N HIS A 41 12.98 -18.03 -9.04
CA HIS A 41 12.94 -19.24 -8.20
C HIS A 41 12.26 -20.45 -8.84
N GLY A 42 11.88 -20.38 -10.13
CA GLY A 42 11.41 -21.53 -10.90
C GLY A 42 10.20 -22.25 -10.32
N ASN A 43 9.45 -21.61 -9.43
CA ASN A 43 8.31 -22.17 -8.72
C ASN A 43 7.06 -21.39 -9.15
N PRO A 44 6.55 -21.64 -10.37
CA PRO A 44 5.46 -20.86 -10.92
C PRO A 44 4.17 -21.18 -10.15
N PRO A 45 3.52 -20.19 -9.55
CA PRO A 45 2.10 -20.23 -9.39
C PRO A 45 1.46 -20.61 -10.74
N GLY A 46 0.66 -21.67 -10.80
CA GLY A 46 0.03 -22.17 -12.03
C GLY A 46 -0.70 -21.07 -12.80
N ASP A 47 -0.84 -21.23 -14.12
CA ASP A 47 -1.45 -20.23 -15.02
C ASP A 47 -2.78 -19.70 -14.46
N GLY A 48 -2.76 -18.47 -13.93
CA GLY A 48 -3.86 -17.86 -13.16
C GLY A 48 -3.46 -17.28 -11.79
N GLU A 49 -2.23 -17.45 -11.34
CA GLU A 49 -1.87 -17.26 -9.94
C GLU A 49 -1.02 -16.02 -9.59
N ILE A 50 -0.68 -15.12 -10.52
CA ILE A 50 -0.06 -13.83 -10.14
C ILE A 50 -1.05 -13.06 -9.25
N PRO A 51 -0.71 -12.76 -7.98
CA PRO A 51 -1.64 -12.12 -7.08
C PRO A 51 -1.99 -10.71 -7.56
N VAL A 52 -3.23 -10.50 -7.98
CA VAL A 52 -3.71 -9.19 -8.47
C VAL A 52 -3.99 -8.23 -7.33
N SER A 53 -4.73 -8.66 -6.29
CA SER A 53 -5.05 -7.79 -5.16
C SER A 53 -3.84 -7.54 -4.26
N LEU A 54 -3.73 -6.34 -3.68
CA LEU A 54 -2.69 -5.98 -2.70
C LEU A 54 -2.61 -7.01 -1.56
N LYS A 55 -3.75 -7.44 -1.00
CA LYS A 55 -3.79 -8.45 0.08
C LYS A 55 -3.12 -9.76 -0.34
N ARG A 56 -3.40 -10.26 -1.55
CA ARG A 56 -2.78 -11.49 -2.09
C ARG A 56 -1.29 -11.28 -2.37
N ARG A 57 -0.86 -10.10 -2.86
CA ARG A 57 0.57 -9.78 -3.08
C ARG A 57 1.34 -9.78 -1.78
N LEU A 58 0.84 -9.06 -0.76
CA LEU A 58 1.47 -9.03 0.56
C LEU A 58 1.52 -10.42 1.21
N ARG A 59 0.51 -11.27 1.00
CA ARG A 59 0.54 -12.66 1.48
C ARG A 59 1.62 -13.46 0.77
N TYR A 60 1.66 -13.41 -0.56
CA TYR A 60 2.67 -14.11 -1.36
C TYR A 60 4.08 -13.71 -0.94
N LEU A 61 4.38 -12.40 -0.90
CA LEU A 61 5.69 -11.88 -0.53
C LEU A 61 6.12 -12.32 0.89
N ARG A 62 5.21 -12.30 1.87
CA ARG A 62 5.51 -12.80 3.22
C ARG A 62 5.85 -14.29 3.21
N THR A 63 5.13 -15.10 2.43
CA THR A 63 5.41 -16.53 2.30
C THR A 63 6.76 -16.76 1.64
N SER A 64 7.05 -16.07 0.53
CA SER A 64 8.33 -16.18 -0.18
C SER A 64 9.51 -15.81 0.71
N VAL A 65 9.47 -14.65 1.36
CA VAL A 65 10.53 -14.19 2.28
C VAL A 65 10.74 -15.15 3.46
N ARG A 66 9.69 -15.85 3.90
CA ARG A 66 9.82 -16.87 4.96
C ARG A 66 10.48 -18.14 4.47
N ALA A 67 10.19 -18.56 3.24
CA ALA A 67 10.70 -19.79 2.64
C ALA A 67 12.13 -19.68 2.14
N PHE A 68 12.56 -18.49 1.70
CA PHE A 68 13.91 -18.28 1.18
C PHE A 68 14.95 -18.21 2.29
N ASP A 69 16.14 -18.70 1.97
CA ASP A 69 17.34 -18.56 2.78
C ASP A 69 17.92 -17.17 2.56
N ILE A 70 17.46 -16.23 3.40
CA ILE A 70 17.84 -14.82 3.38
C ILE A 70 18.43 -14.51 4.75
N GLU A 71 19.44 -13.65 4.79
CA GLU A 71 20.02 -13.15 6.04
C GLU A 71 18.92 -12.65 7.01
N PRO A 72 18.95 -13.06 8.28
CA PRO A 72 17.89 -12.77 9.24
C PRO A 72 17.50 -11.28 9.34
N ASP A 73 18.50 -10.38 9.30
CA ASP A 73 18.28 -8.93 9.42
C ASP A 73 17.54 -8.36 8.20
N ILE A 74 17.87 -8.84 7.01
CA ILE A 74 17.18 -8.47 5.76
C ILE A 74 15.76 -9.02 5.79
N LYS A 75 15.59 -10.28 6.21
CA LYS A 75 14.29 -10.94 6.33
C LYS A 75 13.37 -10.20 7.29
N GLU A 76 13.85 -9.82 8.47
CA GLU A 76 13.08 -9.06 9.46
C GLU A 76 12.67 -7.69 8.92
N THR A 77 13.63 -6.96 8.33
CA THR A 77 13.38 -5.64 7.73
C THR A 77 12.30 -5.72 6.68
N PHE A 78 12.37 -6.70 5.78
CA PHE A 78 11.39 -6.89 4.72
C PHE A 78 9.99 -7.18 5.27
N LEU A 79 9.87 -8.09 6.25
CA LEU A 79 8.60 -8.42 6.87
C LEU A 79 7.98 -7.21 7.60
N ARG A 80 8.80 -6.39 8.26
CA ARG A 80 8.37 -5.15 8.92
C ARG A 80 7.79 -4.17 7.90
N VAL A 81 8.46 -4.01 6.76
CA VAL A 81 8.00 -3.15 5.66
C VAL A 81 6.68 -3.66 5.06
N LEU A 82 6.55 -4.96 4.78
CA LEU A 82 5.28 -5.53 4.29
C LEU A 82 4.11 -5.37 5.28
N ASN A 83 4.39 -5.37 6.58
CA ASN A 83 3.39 -5.10 7.61
C ASN A 83 2.98 -3.63 7.62
N ALA A 84 3.94 -2.70 7.47
CA ALA A 84 3.65 -1.28 7.33
C ALA A 84 2.73 -1.00 6.12
N VAL A 85 2.99 -1.62 4.96
CA VAL A 85 2.08 -1.53 3.79
C VAL A 85 0.66 -1.98 4.16
N GLY A 86 0.53 -3.12 4.85
CA GLY A 86 -0.77 -3.66 5.24
C GLY A 86 -1.57 -2.71 6.14
N SER A 87 -0.90 -2.03 7.07
CA SER A 87 -1.51 -1.03 7.96
C SER A 87 -1.96 0.21 7.19
N GLU A 88 -1.09 0.76 6.33
CA GLU A 88 -1.40 1.97 5.55
C GLU A 88 -2.46 1.72 4.46
N ALA A 89 -2.60 0.48 3.98
CA ALA A 89 -3.60 0.11 2.99
C ALA A 89 -5.04 0.39 3.45
N VAL A 90 -5.30 0.45 4.78
CA VAL A 90 -6.60 0.83 5.33
C VAL A 90 -6.94 2.27 4.95
N ILE A 91 -5.98 3.19 5.07
CA ILE A 91 -6.15 4.60 4.74
C ILE A 91 -6.37 4.76 3.23
N ARG A 92 -5.56 4.06 2.41
CA ARG A 92 -5.75 3.99 0.95
C ARG A 92 -7.16 3.55 0.57
N ASN A 93 -7.68 2.50 1.21
CA ASN A 93 -9.01 2.01 0.86
C ASN A 93 -10.12 3.03 1.19
N HIS A 94 -9.92 3.87 2.20
CA HIS A 94 -10.86 4.94 2.54
C HIS A 94 -10.74 6.15 1.59
N LEU A 95 -9.51 6.58 1.29
CA LEU A 95 -9.28 7.84 0.58
C LEU A 95 -9.18 7.69 -0.94
N VAL A 96 -8.71 6.55 -1.44
CA VAL A 96 -8.49 6.30 -2.88
C VAL A 96 -9.63 5.47 -3.50
N HIS A 97 -10.18 4.53 -2.73
CA HIS A 97 -11.27 3.63 -3.19
C HIS A 97 -12.62 3.96 -2.55
N GLY A 98 -12.65 4.95 -1.66
CA GLY A 98 -13.87 5.44 -1.04
C GLY A 98 -14.44 6.66 -1.75
N ALA A 99 -15.41 7.29 -1.11
CA ALA A 99 -16.01 8.53 -1.57
C ALA A 99 -15.98 9.59 -0.46
N VAL A 100 -15.58 10.82 -0.81
CA VAL A 100 -15.76 11.99 0.05
C VAL A 100 -17.25 12.29 0.12
N CYS A 101 -17.81 12.26 1.33
CA CYS A 101 -19.24 12.43 1.57
C CYS A 101 -19.57 13.73 2.32
N GLU A 102 -18.67 14.21 3.18
CA GLU A 102 -18.78 15.50 3.87
C GLU A 102 -17.42 16.21 3.92
N TYR A 103 -17.44 17.53 4.11
CA TYR A 103 -16.23 18.35 4.27
C TYR A 103 -16.50 19.57 5.16
N TRP A 104 -15.46 19.99 5.87
CA TRP A 104 -15.47 21.17 6.74
C TRP A 104 -14.26 22.05 6.44
N ILE A 105 -14.54 23.22 5.82
CA ILE A 105 -13.50 24.12 5.29
C ILE A 105 -12.63 24.70 6.40
N GLU A 106 -13.22 25.16 7.50
CA GLU A 106 -12.47 25.81 8.59
C GLU A 106 -11.51 24.86 9.33
N GLN A 107 -11.71 23.56 9.18
CA GLN A 107 -10.95 22.51 9.85
C GLN A 107 -10.07 21.71 8.88
N ASP A 108 -10.00 22.08 7.59
CA ASP A 108 -9.26 21.33 6.57
C ASP A 108 -9.56 19.82 6.59
N THR A 109 -10.83 19.48 6.83
CA THR A 109 -11.25 18.10 7.13
C THR A 109 -12.25 17.59 6.11
N ILE A 110 -12.09 16.33 5.71
CA ILE A 110 -13.03 15.58 4.88
C ILE A 110 -13.52 14.33 5.62
N GLU A 111 -14.73 13.88 5.31
CA GLU A 111 -15.22 12.56 5.68
C GLU A 111 -15.24 11.66 4.44
N ALA A 112 -14.52 10.54 4.52
CA ALA A 112 -14.48 9.54 3.47
C ALA A 112 -15.20 8.27 3.91
N SER A 113 -16.05 7.75 3.03
CA SER A 113 -16.79 6.50 3.20
C SER A 113 -16.18 5.41 2.32
N SER A 114 -16.00 4.21 2.87
CA SER A 114 -15.60 3.04 2.09
C SER A 114 -16.54 1.87 2.34
N LEU A 115 -16.64 0.99 1.35
CA LEU A 115 -17.44 -0.20 1.48
C LEU A 115 -16.65 -1.29 2.22
N LYS A 116 -17.26 -1.84 3.27
CA LYS A 116 -16.70 -2.96 4.04
C LYS A 116 -17.66 -4.15 3.97
N HIS A 117 -17.14 -5.26 3.48
CA HIS A 117 -17.85 -6.54 3.51
C HIS A 117 -17.50 -7.29 4.79
N THR A 118 -18.53 -7.64 5.57
CA THR A 118 -18.39 -8.48 6.77
C THR A 118 -19.52 -9.51 6.74
N ASP A 119 -19.18 -10.80 6.67
CA ASP A 119 -20.09 -11.94 6.80
C ASP A 119 -21.38 -11.87 5.95
N GLY A 120 -21.25 -11.50 4.67
CA GLY A 120 -22.38 -11.43 3.73
C GLY A 120 -23.20 -10.14 3.80
N LEU A 121 -22.88 -9.23 4.72
CA LEU A 121 -23.47 -7.89 4.81
C LEU A 121 -22.46 -6.84 4.32
N SER A 122 -22.90 -5.99 3.40
CA SER A 122 -22.14 -4.82 2.94
C SER A 122 -22.55 -3.61 3.77
N GLY A 123 -21.60 -3.03 4.50
CA GLY A 123 -21.79 -1.80 5.26
C GLY A 123 -20.81 -0.71 4.82
N TYR A 124 -21.18 0.54 5.06
CA TYR A 124 -20.27 1.67 4.87
C TYR A 124 -19.52 1.93 6.18
N VAL A 125 -18.21 2.17 6.07
CA VAL A 125 -17.38 2.68 7.16
C VAL A 125 -16.93 4.08 6.77
N THR A 126 -17.29 5.06 7.59
CA THR A 126 -16.85 6.44 7.44
C THR A 126 -15.66 6.75 8.36
N ARG A 127 -14.77 7.62 7.90
CA ARG A 127 -13.69 8.21 8.71
C ARG A 127 -13.43 9.64 8.28
N LYS A 128 -13.09 10.47 9.27
CA LYS A 128 -12.65 11.84 9.05
C LYS A 128 -11.13 11.90 8.91
N TYR A 129 -10.67 12.78 8.04
CA TYR A 129 -9.27 13.02 7.76
C TYR A 129 -9.02 14.50 7.57
N THR A 130 -8.03 15.03 8.26
CA THR A 130 -7.46 16.36 7.99
C THR A 130 -6.52 16.31 6.78
N PHE A 131 -6.30 17.44 6.10
CA PHE A 131 -5.31 17.52 5.02
C PHE A 131 -3.89 17.16 5.48
N ALA A 132 -3.56 17.40 6.75
CA ALA A 132 -2.30 16.99 7.36
C ALA A 132 -2.18 15.46 7.47
N GLU A 133 -3.25 14.76 7.88
CA GLU A 133 -3.25 13.29 7.95
C GLU A 133 -3.14 12.64 6.57
N ILE A 134 -3.79 13.23 5.55
CA ILE A 134 -3.70 12.75 4.16
C ILE A 134 -2.26 12.90 3.66
N GLN A 135 -1.62 14.04 3.90
CA GLN A 135 -0.22 14.25 3.52
C GLN A 135 0.72 13.29 4.25
N ALA A 136 0.55 13.14 5.57
CA ALA A 136 1.37 12.22 6.34
C ALA A 136 1.23 10.78 5.84
N ALA A 137 0.04 10.37 5.38
CA ALA A 137 -0.17 9.07 4.75
C ALA A 137 0.57 8.94 3.40
N SER A 138 0.59 10.00 2.59
CA SER A 138 1.39 10.05 1.36
C SER A 138 2.88 9.92 1.65
N ASP A 139 3.40 10.67 2.63
CA ASP A 139 4.81 10.67 3.00
C ASP A 139 5.24 9.28 3.52
N ARG A 140 4.42 8.65 4.38
CA ARG A 140 4.67 7.28 4.85
C ARG A 140 4.64 6.26 3.71
N ALA A 141 3.71 6.39 2.76
CA ALA A 141 3.65 5.49 1.61
C ALA A 141 4.88 5.63 0.70
N LEU A 142 5.41 6.85 0.54
CA LEU A 142 6.65 7.10 -0.20
C LEU A 142 7.85 6.47 0.50
N GLU A 143 8.00 6.70 1.80
CA GLU A 143 9.07 6.10 2.61
C GLU A 143 9.03 4.56 2.57
N ILE A 144 7.84 3.97 2.63
CA ILE A 144 7.63 2.53 2.49
C ILE A 144 8.05 2.04 1.10
N THR A 145 7.78 2.83 0.05
CA THR A 145 8.16 2.51 -1.33
C THR A 145 9.68 2.45 -1.47
N ASP A 146 10.40 3.44 -0.97
CA ASP A 146 11.86 3.47 -0.98
C ASP A 146 12.45 2.27 -0.22
N LYS A 147 11.89 1.96 0.96
CA LYS A 147 12.29 0.81 1.75
C LYS A 147 12.06 -0.52 1.04
N ILE A 148 10.96 -0.66 0.29
CA ILE A 148 10.70 -1.87 -0.52
C ILE A 148 11.74 -2.02 -1.62
N GLN A 149 12.09 -0.94 -2.32
CA GLN A 149 13.07 -1.00 -3.40
C GLN A 149 14.45 -1.41 -2.88
N VAL A 150 14.88 -0.84 -1.74
CA VAL A 150 16.14 -1.23 -1.08
C VAL A 150 16.11 -2.69 -0.62
N ALA A 151 15.03 -3.10 0.06
CA ALA A 151 14.90 -4.46 0.56
C ALA A 151 14.80 -5.50 -0.57
N ALA A 152 14.12 -5.15 -1.68
CA ALA A 152 14.05 -5.94 -2.89
C ALA A 152 15.43 -6.13 -3.54
N ALA A 153 16.25 -5.07 -3.60
CA ALA A 153 17.61 -5.18 -4.10
C ALA A 153 18.46 -6.15 -3.25
N GLY A 154 18.26 -6.18 -1.93
CA GLY A 154 18.87 -7.17 -1.04
C GLY A 154 18.40 -8.59 -1.35
N LEU A 155 17.08 -8.79 -1.45
CA LEU A 155 16.44 -10.08 -1.75
C LEU A 155 16.94 -10.70 -3.06
N LEU A 156 17.04 -9.90 -4.13
CA LEU A 156 17.45 -10.38 -5.45
C LEU A 156 18.96 -10.66 -5.53
N ARG A 157 19.77 -10.14 -4.59
CA ARG A 157 21.21 -10.39 -4.49
C ARG A 157 21.55 -11.63 -3.67
N SER A 158 20.72 -11.97 -2.68
CA SER A 158 20.84 -13.26 -1.99
C SER A 158 20.57 -14.38 -2.99
N ARG A 159 21.63 -15.06 -3.44
CA ARG A 159 21.50 -16.30 -4.23
C ARG A 159 20.80 -17.32 -3.35
N VAL A 160 19.53 -17.58 -3.61
CA VAL A 160 18.81 -18.69 -2.99
C VAL A 160 19.34 -19.96 -3.66
N ALA A 161 20.19 -20.71 -2.96
CA ALA A 161 20.33 -22.12 -3.27
C ALA A 161 18.95 -22.76 -3.04
N PRO A 162 18.37 -23.47 -4.02
CA PRO A 162 17.17 -24.24 -3.73
C PRO A 162 17.52 -25.22 -2.61
N ASN A 163 16.76 -25.20 -1.51
CA ASN A 163 16.88 -26.23 -0.49
C ASN A 163 16.62 -27.58 -1.18
N GLU A 164 17.67 -28.39 -1.31
CA GLU A 164 17.59 -29.78 -1.77
C GLU A 164 16.75 -30.64 -0.83
#